data_AF-A0A1J5SQG6-F1
#
_entry.id   AF-A0A1J5SQG6-F1
#
_cell.length_a   1.000
_cell.length_b   1.000
_cell.length_c   1.000
_cell.angle_alpha   90.00
_cell.angle_beta   90.00
_cell.angle_gamma   90.00
#
_symmetry.space_group_name_H-M   'P 1'
#
loop_
_entity.id
_entity.type
_entity.pdbx_description
1 polymer ?
#
loop_
_entity_poly.entity_id
_entity_poly.type
_entity_poly.pdbx_seq_one_letter_code
_entity_poly.pdbx_strand_id
1 'polypeptide(L)'
;MLKKIVAVVLIVLAAGTWGYLDYLNKQELKAAEEMRVAMAQARAQAMARAKAAAEARAKFEATIMADLTACKAIAEQAKEEFLAKNQKPVRHKPGLFTIPPAVMDEAAKTLESANAACQSTYDTRLHNGS
;
A
#
# COMPACT_ATOMS: atom_id res chain seq x y z
N MET A 1 -56.04 59.44 -13.87
CA MET A 1 -55.76 58.65 -12.65
C MET A 1 -55.31 57.22 -12.98
N LEU A 2 -56.10 56.43 -13.72
CA LEU A 2 -55.83 55.01 -14.01
C LEU A 2 -54.42 54.72 -14.59
N LYS A 3 -53.98 55.49 -15.60
CA LYS A 3 -52.66 55.29 -16.25
C LYS A 3 -51.48 55.42 -15.28
N LYS A 4 -51.57 56.28 -14.26
CA LYS A 4 -50.51 56.45 -13.25
C LYS A 4 -50.45 55.25 -12.30
N ILE A 5 -51.61 54.71 -11.93
CA ILE A 5 -51.71 53.52 -11.06
C ILE A 5 -51.11 52.30 -11.79
N VAL A 6 -51.46 52.10 -13.05
CA VAL A 6 -50.91 50.99 -13.87
C VAL A 6 -49.39 51.10 -14.00
N ALA A 7 -48.85 52.31 -14.22
CA ALA A 7 -47.41 52.51 -14.31
C ALA A 7 -46.69 52.17 -12.99
N VAL A 8 -47.24 52.55 -11.84
CA VAL A 8 -46.67 52.22 -10.52
C VAL A 8 -46.68 50.71 -10.27
N VAL A 9 -47.78 50.02 -10.61
CA VAL A 9 -47.86 48.56 -10.47
C VAL A 9 -46.82 47.84 -11.32
N LEU A 10 -46.61 48.28 -12.56
CA LEU A 10 -45.58 47.70 -13.44
C LEU A 10 -44.16 47.88 -12.89
N ILE A 11 -43.85 49.05 -12.29
CA ILE A 11 -42.54 49.29 -11.67
C ILE A 11 -42.32 48.39 -10.45
N VAL A 12 -43.34 48.21 -9.61
CA VAL A 12 -43.26 47.33 -8.43
C VAL A 12 -43.07 45.88 -8.85
N LEU A 13 -43.78 45.42 -9.89
CA LEU A 13 -43.61 44.07 -10.41
C LEU A 13 -42.21 43.86 -11.01
N ALA A 14 -41.72 44.81 -11.82
CA ALA A 14 -40.38 44.74 -12.39
C ALA A 14 -39.29 44.70 -11.28
N ALA A 15 -39.38 45.57 -10.28
CA ALA A 15 -38.43 45.59 -9.16
C ALA A 15 -38.52 44.32 -8.30
N GLY A 16 -39.74 43.81 -8.06
CA GLY A 16 -39.96 42.56 -7.32
C GLY A 16 -39.39 41.34 -8.04
N THR A 17 -39.62 41.24 -9.35
CA THR A 17 -39.06 40.15 -10.17
C THR A 17 -37.54 40.21 -10.21
N TRP A 18 -36.94 41.39 -10.34
CA TRP A 18 -35.48 41.55 -10.32
C TRP A 18 -34.89 41.16 -8.97
N GLY A 19 -35.48 41.62 -7.87
CA GLY A 19 -35.02 41.26 -6.52
C GLY A 19 -35.14 39.76 -6.23
N TYR A 20 -36.19 39.12 -6.73
CA TYR A 20 -36.36 37.67 -6.63
C TYR A 20 -35.31 36.90 -7.43
N LEU A 21 -35.03 37.32 -8.66
CA LEU A 21 -33.98 36.75 -9.51
C LEU A 21 -32.59 36.90 -8.88
N ASP A 22 -32.26 38.08 -8.33
CA ASP A 22 -30.99 38.32 -7.63
C ASP A 22 -30.85 37.45 -6.38
N TYR A 23 -31.93 37.26 -5.62
CA TYR A 23 -31.95 36.37 -4.46
C TYR A 23 -31.68 34.91 -4.83
N LEU A 24 -32.35 34.39 -5.87
CA LEU A 24 -32.13 33.03 -6.36
C LEU A 24 -30.69 32.84 -6.86
N ASN A 25 -30.17 33.79 -7.63
CA ASN A 25 -28.80 33.73 -8.14
C ASN A 25 -27.78 33.68 -6.99
N LYS A 26 -27.99 34.47 -5.93
CA LYS A 26 -27.14 34.42 -4.71
C LYS A 26 -27.23 33.09 -3.98
N GLN A 27 -28.40 32.44 -3.95
CA GLN A 27 -28.53 31.10 -3.37
C GLN A 27 -27.78 30.05 -4.20
N GLU A 28 -27.91 30.09 -5.52
CA GLU A 28 -27.21 29.16 -6.42
C GLU A 28 -25.69 29.32 -6.33
N LEU A 29 -25.20 30.55 -6.25
CA LEU A 29 -23.77 30.81 -6.05
C LEU A 29 -23.24 30.24 -4.74
N LYS A 30 -23.98 30.40 -3.64
CA LYS A 30 -23.62 29.81 -2.35
C LYS A 30 -23.63 28.28 -2.41
N ALA A 31 -24.67 27.69 -2.97
CA ALA A 31 -24.76 26.24 -3.14
C ALA A 31 -23.61 25.69 -4.01
N ALA A 32 -23.25 26.40 -5.09
CA ALA A 32 -22.13 26.03 -5.94
C ALA A 32 -20.78 26.13 -5.20
N GLU A 33 -20.60 27.13 -4.34
CA GLU A 33 -19.39 27.28 -3.53
C GLU A 33 -19.27 26.19 -2.47
N GLU A 34 -20.35 25.88 -1.75
CA GLU A 34 -20.41 24.77 -0.80
C GLU A 34 -20.09 23.43 -1.46
N MET A 35 -20.64 23.18 -2.65
CA MET A 35 -20.34 21.98 -3.44
C MET A 35 -18.87 21.92 -3.87
N ARG A 36 -18.27 23.05 -4.26
CA ARG A 36 -16.83 23.12 -4.59
C ARG A 36 -15.95 22.79 -3.39
N VAL A 37 -16.28 23.34 -2.22
CA VAL A 37 -15.55 23.07 -0.97
C VAL A 37 -15.69 21.60 -0.58
N ALA A 38 -16.90 21.04 -0.65
CA ALA A 38 -17.13 19.62 -0.36
C ALA A 38 -16.36 18.70 -1.31
N MET A 39 -16.34 19.01 -2.62
CA MET A 39 -15.54 18.25 -3.59
C MET A 39 -14.04 18.36 -3.32
N ALA A 40 -13.54 19.55 -2.94
CA ALA A 40 -12.14 19.74 -2.62
C ALA A 40 -11.73 18.90 -1.39
N GLN A 41 -12.56 18.89 -0.35
CA GLN A 41 -12.34 18.07 0.84
C GLN A 41 -12.41 16.57 0.52
N ALA A 42 -13.40 16.14 -0.26
CA ALA A 42 -13.53 14.74 -0.68
C ALA A 42 -12.32 14.27 -1.51
N ARG A 43 -11.83 15.11 -2.44
CA ARG A 43 -10.61 14.83 -3.20
C ARG A 43 -9.39 14.75 -2.29
N ALA A 44 -9.24 15.67 -1.34
CA ALA A 44 -8.12 15.65 -0.39
C ALA A 44 -8.14 14.37 0.46
N GLN A 45 -9.30 13.96 0.96
CA GLN A 45 -9.46 12.70 1.71
C GLN A 45 -9.18 11.48 0.85
N ALA A 46 -9.66 11.45 -0.41
CA ALA A 46 -9.39 10.36 -1.33
C ALA A 46 -7.89 10.24 -1.65
N MET A 47 -7.20 11.36 -1.92
CA MET A 47 -5.76 11.38 -2.13
C MET A 47 -4.99 10.95 -0.88
N ALA A 48 -5.40 11.39 0.31
CA ALA A 48 -4.77 10.97 1.57
C ALA A 48 -4.91 9.46 1.80
N ARG A 49 -6.09 8.89 1.56
CA ARG A 49 -6.32 7.44 1.64
C ARG A 49 -5.51 6.68 0.59
N ALA A 50 -5.43 7.17 -0.64
CA ALA A 50 -4.63 6.56 -1.70
C ALA A 50 -3.13 6.56 -1.35
N LYS A 51 -2.61 7.67 -0.81
CA LYS A 51 -1.22 7.76 -0.33
C LYS A 51 -0.96 6.79 0.82
N ALA A 52 -1.83 6.76 1.84
CA ALA A 52 -1.69 5.85 2.96
C ALA A 52 -1.72 4.36 2.52
N ALA A 53 -2.59 4.01 1.57
CA ALA A 53 -2.65 2.66 1.01
C ALA A 53 -1.38 2.32 0.21
N ALA A 54 -0.84 3.25 -0.56
CA ALA A 54 0.41 3.06 -1.31
C ALA A 54 1.61 2.88 -0.36
N GLU A 55 1.71 3.69 0.69
CA GLU A 55 2.76 3.57 1.71
C GLU A 55 2.65 2.26 2.48
N ALA A 56 1.44 1.82 2.83
CA ALA A 56 1.22 0.54 3.49
C ALA A 56 1.67 -0.64 2.61
N ARG A 57 1.32 -0.61 1.31
CA ARG A 57 1.78 -1.62 0.34
C ARG A 57 3.30 -1.63 0.20
N ALA A 58 3.93 -0.47 0.07
CA ALA A 58 5.39 -0.38 -0.04
C ALA A 58 6.09 -0.93 1.22
N LYS A 59 5.58 -0.61 2.42
CA LYS A 59 6.10 -1.17 3.68
C LYS A 59 5.90 -2.68 3.75
N PHE A 60 4.75 -3.17 3.33
CA PHE A 60 4.43 -4.59 3.30
C PHE A 60 5.36 -5.36 2.36
N GLU A 61 5.53 -4.90 1.13
CA GLU A 61 6.46 -5.48 0.15
C GLU A 61 7.90 -5.49 0.66
N ALA A 62 8.36 -4.38 1.26
CA ALA A 62 9.69 -4.30 1.86
C ALA A 62 9.86 -5.29 3.02
N THR A 63 8.83 -5.45 3.87
CA THR A 63 8.86 -6.36 5.02
C THR A 63 8.89 -7.81 4.55
N ILE A 64 8.04 -8.19 3.60
CA ILE A 64 7.98 -9.56 3.08
C ILE A 64 9.26 -9.95 2.33
N MET A 65 9.85 -9.01 1.58
CA MET A 65 11.14 -9.25 0.93
C MET A 65 12.26 -9.42 1.97
N ALA A 66 12.26 -8.59 3.03
CA ALA A 66 13.20 -8.74 4.14
C ALA A 66 13.03 -10.10 4.83
N ASP A 67 11.80 -10.53 5.14
CA ASP A 67 11.48 -11.83 5.73
C ASP A 67 12.00 -13.00 4.87
N LEU A 68 11.81 -12.93 3.55
CA LEU A 68 12.32 -13.95 2.62
C LEU A 68 13.85 -14.00 2.64
N THR A 69 14.53 -12.85 2.60
CA THR A 69 16.00 -12.82 2.66
C THR A 69 16.53 -13.33 4.00
N ALA A 70 15.87 -12.99 5.11
CA ALA A 70 16.23 -13.47 6.44
C ALA A 70 16.03 -14.99 6.55
N CYS A 71 14.92 -15.52 6.04
CA CYS A 71 14.65 -16.96 6.03
C CYS A 71 15.72 -17.74 5.25
N LYS A 72 16.11 -17.24 4.05
CA LYS A 72 17.18 -17.84 3.25
C LYS A 72 18.55 -17.74 3.93
N ALA A 73 18.85 -16.62 4.59
CA ALA A 73 20.09 -16.45 5.33
C ALA A 73 20.20 -17.43 6.52
N ILE A 74 19.11 -17.63 7.27
CA ILE A 74 19.05 -18.61 8.36
C ILE A 74 19.25 -20.03 7.82
N ALA A 75 18.67 -20.35 6.66
CA ALA A 75 18.83 -21.66 6.03
C ALA A 75 20.28 -21.93 5.59
N GLU A 76 20.96 -20.95 4.99
CA GLU A 76 22.39 -21.06 4.65
C GLU A 76 23.26 -21.16 5.91
N GLN A 77 22.97 -20.38 6.95
CA GLN A 77 23.70 -20.47 8.22
C GLN A 77 23.54 -21.85 8.88
N ALA A 78 22.32 -22.40 8.88
CA ALA A 78 22.06 -23.73 9.41
C ALA A 78 22.83 -24.83 8.63
N LYS A 79 22.95 -24.67 7.31
CA LYS A 79 23.78 -25.53 6.47
C LYS A 79 25.26 -25.41 6.85
N GLU A 80 25.81 -24.21 6.98
CA GLU A 80 27.21 -24.01 7.36
C GLU A 80 27.52 -24.64 8.73
N GLU A 81 26.63 -24.47 9.71
CA GLU A 81 26.75 -25.10 11.02
C GLU A 81 26.69 -26.64 10.94
N PHE A 82 25.80 -27.18 10.10
CA PHE A 82 25.69 -28.62 9.87
C PHE A 82 26.97 -29.18 9.23
N LEU A 83 27.52 -28.47 8.23
CA LEU A 83 28.77 -28.83 7.56
C LEU A 83 29.96 -28.77 8.54
N ALA A 84 30.03 -27.74 9.38
CA ALA A 84 31.07 -27.59 10.41
C ALA A 84 31.04 -28.72 11.45
N LYS A 85 29.85 -29.14 11.89
CA LYS A 85 29.67 -30.23 12.86
C LYS A 85 30.02 -31.62 12.29
N ASN A 86 29.92 -31.81 10.98
CA ASN A 86 30.12 -33.09 10.31
C ASN A 86 31.47 -33.22 9.58
N GLN A 87 32.41 -32.32 9.86
CA GLN A 87 33.77 -32.41 9.33
C GLN A 87 34.47 -33.66 9.88
N LYS A 88 35.10 -34.44 8.99
CA LYS A 88 35.88 -35.63 9.38
C LYS A 88 37.36 -35.38 9.15
N PRO A 89 38.25 -35.81 10.07
CA PRO A 89 39.68 -35.69 9.88
C PRO A 89 40.13 -36.53 8.68
N VAL A 90 41.05 -35.98 7.89
CA VAL A 90 41.60 -36.66 6.71
C VAL A 90 42.56 -37.76 7.15
N ARG A 91 42.35 -38.96 6.63
CA ARG A 91 43.22 -40.12 6.91
C ARG A 91 44.66 -39.79 6.49
N HIS A 92 45.61 -40.01 7.39
CA HIS A 92 47.05 -39.77 7.19
C HIS A 92 47.49 -38.30 7.02
N LYS A 93 46.65 -37.31 7.34
CA LYS A 93 47.03 -35.89 7.37
C LYS A 93 46.51 -35.19 8.63
N PRO A 94 47.33 -35.11 9.71
CA PRO A 94 46.91 -34.43 10.94
C PRO A 94 46.66 -32.94 10.67
N GLY A 95 45.56 -32.41 11.22
CA GLY A 95 45.17 -31.00 11.07
C GLY A 95 44.32 -30.66 9.84
N LEU A 96 44.11 -31.60 8.90
CA LEU A 96 43.23 -31.43 7.75
C LEU A 96 41.88 -32.09 7.98
N PHE A 97 40.80 -31.35 7.75
CA PHE A 97 39.42 -31.83 7.83
C PHE A 97 38.78 -31.78 6.45
N THR A 98 37.98 -32.79 6.13
CA THR A 98 37.18 -32.84 4.90
C THR A 98 35.72 -33.13 5.22
N ILE A 99 34.84 -32.56 4.43
CA ILE A 99 33.41 -32.88 4.50
C ILE A 99 33.14 -34.02 3.51
N PRO A 100 32.55 -35.14 3.95
CA PRO A 100 32.15 -36.21 3.04
C PRO A 100 31.11 -35.75 2.02
N PRO A 101 31.14 -36.24 0.77
CA PRO A 101 30.18 -35.84 -0.27
C PRO A 101 28.73 -36.16 0.13
N ALA A 102 28.48 -37.28 0.83
CA ALA A 102 27.15 -37.60 1.33
C ALA A 102 26.58 -36.55 2.30
N VAL A 103 27.45 -35.91 3.12
CA VAL A 103 27.05 -34.83 4.04
C VAL A 103 26.78 -33.54 3.27
N MET A 104 27.56 -33.26 2.21
CA MET A 104 27.31 -32.14 1.31
C MET A 104 25.97 -32.30 0.57
N ASP A 105 25.67 -33.49 0.07
CA ASP A 105 24.40 -33.79 -0.62
C ASP A 105 23.20 -33.68 0.33
N GLU A 106 23.33 -34.14 1.57
CA GLU A 106 22.29 -34.01 2.59
C GLU A 106 22.06 -32.55 2.99
N ALA A 107 23.14 -31.78 3.13
CA ALA A 107 23.07 -30.34 3.40
C ALA A 107 22.47 -29.55 2.22
N ALA A 108 22.75 -29.96 0.98
CA ALA A 108 22.16 -29.35 -0.21
C ALA A 108 20.65 -29.62 -0.31
N LYS A 109 20.22 -30.86 -0.08
CA LYS A 109 18.78 -31.22 -0.08
C LYS A 109 18.00 -30.50 1.02
N THR A 110 18.58 -30.41 2.22
CA THR A 110 17.96 -29.68 3.33
C THR A 110 17.89 -28.18 3.05
N LEU A 111 18.91 -27.59 2.44
CA LEU A 111 18.87 -26.20 1.97
C LEU A 111 17.80 -25.96 0.88
N GLU A 112 17.71 -26.83 -0.12
CA GLU A 112 16.71 -26.70 -1.19
C GLU A 112 15.28 -26.75 -0.64
N SER A 113 15.01 -27.72 0.23
CA SER A 113 13.70 -27.83 0.91
C SER A 113 13.40 -26.62 1.82
N ALA A 114 14.39 -26.12 2.57
CA ALA A 114 14.23 -24.93 3.39
C ALA A 114 13.97 -23.67 2.54
N ASN A 115 14.69 -23.50 1.43
CA ASN A 115 14.49 -22.41 0.49
C ASN A 115 13.11 -22.48 -0.18
N ALA A 116 12.64 -23.68 -0.54
CA ALA A 116 11.30 -23.89 -1.06
C ALA A 116 10.21 -23.56 -0.02
N ALA A 117 10.43 -23.89 1.26
CA ALA A 117 9.53 -23.52 2.34
C ALA A 117 9.50 -22.00 2.60
N CYS A 118 10.65 -21.33 2.57
CA CYS A 118 10.76 -19.87 2.64
C CYS A 118 10.01 -19.20 1.46
N GLN A 119 10.17 -19.73 0.25
CA GLN A 119 9.50 -19.22 -0.94
C GLN A 119 7.98 -19.43 -0.87
N SER A 120 7.52 -20.61 -0.46
CA SER A 120 6.10 -20.91 -0.26
C SER A 120 5.46 -19.98 0.78
N THR A 121 6.17 -19.69 1.87
CA THR A 121 5.70 -18.75 2.90
C THR A 121 5.59 -17.32 2.36
N TYR A 122 6.58 -16.87 1.57
CA TYR A 122 6.54 -15.59 0.88
C TYR A 122 5.35 -15.51 -0.08
N ASP A 123 5.17 -16.52 -0.94
CA ASP A 123 4.09 -16.55 -1.94
C ASP A 123 2.71 -16.56 -1.25
N THR A 124 2.58 -17.27 -0.13
CA THR A 124 1.35 -17.31 0.67
C THR A 124 1.02 -15.94 1.27
N ARG A 125 2.01 -15.25 1.85
CA ARG A 125 1.80 -13.91 2.42
C ARG A 125 1.52 -12.87 1.34
N LEU A 126 2.22 -12.95 0.21
CA LEU A 126 2.00 -12.07 -0.94
C LEU A 126 0.57 -12.25 -1.49
N HIS A 127 0.07 -13.48 -1.56
CA HIS A 127 -1.28 -13.78 -2.02
C HIS A 127 -2.35 -13.28 -1.04
N ASN A 128 -2.12 -13.45 0.27
CA ASN A 128 -3.08 -13.07 1.30
C ASN A 128 -3.09 -11.56 1.61
N GLY A 129 -2.06 -10.82 1.18
CA GLY A 129 -1.92 -9.39 1.48
C GLY A 129 -1.74 -9.09 2.98
N SER A 130 -1.25 -10.08 3.74
CA SER A 130 -1.07 -10.07 5.20
C SER A 130 0.27 -10.65 5.63
#